data_AF-A0A8J7MS55-F1
#
_entry.id   AF-A0A8J7MS55-F1
#
_cell.length_a   1.000
_cell.length_b   1.000
_cell.length_c   1.000
_cell.angle_alpha   90.00
_cell.angle_beta   90.00
_cell.angle_gamma   90.00
#
_symmetry.space_group_name_H-M   'P 1'
#
loop_
_entity.id
_entity.type
_entity.pdbx_description
1 polymer ?
#
loop_
_entity_poly.entity_id
_entity_poly.type
_entity_poly.pdbx_seq_one_letter_code
_entity_poly.pdbx_strand_id
1 'polypeptide(L)'
;MKKIFIIAAAAFTLATTANAQQKADKIYGPQKGAWSLSVGLNPVSDYLGNLFNGKTDNKLENLNGEPVAYDEKNTPLTTISGKYMFTDKWGLKANIGMSFRNETARTYVKDDLAAMQDPFSNKKVIDEQKTKSSGASFALGAEYRLTSNKRRLQSYIDFGLVWAFETESMDYKYGNQITELNQVPTTSSLGGYQYVSSAIPNARKISDNADRTMYHNFGVWGAIGIEYFVSRSISLGAEMNLSALYTYKGDHSTKYEGYNVHTQQVEEYVDVKEPSSSAFEFGTKNIGANISLTFYF
;
A
#
# COMPACT_ATOMS: atom_id res chain seq x y z
N MET A 1 -21.23 5.66 -27.09
CA MET A 1 -20.37 4.50 -26.77
C MET A 1 -20.02 4.60 -25.28
N LYS A 2 -20.87 4.08 -24.37
CA LYS A 2 -20.66 2.84 -23.57
C LYS A 2 -19.19 2.74 -23.09
N LYS A 3 -18.89 2.84 -21.79
CA LYS A 3 -19.19 1.83 -20.75
C LYS A 3 -19.44 2.46 -19.37
N ILE A 4 -20.60 2.16 -18.81
CA ILE A 4 -20.96 2.32 -17.39
C ILE A 4 -20.58 1.01 -16.71
N PHE A 5 -19.79 1.07 -15.63
CA PHE A 5 -19.50 -0.09 -14.80
C PHE A 5 -20.44 -0.16 -13.60
N ILE A 6 -20.93 -1.37 -13.42
CA ILE A 6 -22.01 -1.83 -12.55
C ILE A 6 -21.44 -2.11 -11.16
N ILE A 7 -22.07 -1.57 -10.12
CA ILE A 7 -22.00 -2.11 -8.75
C ILE A 7 -23.41 -2.62 -8.42
N ALA A 8 -23.59 -3.91 -8.65
CA ALA A 8 -24.63 -4.74 -8.02
C ALA A 8 -24.04 -5.27 -6.70
N ALA A 9 -24.75 -5.64 -5.65
CA ALA A 9 -26.14 -5.58 -5.24
C ALA A 9 -26.13 -6.13 -3.80
N ALA A 10 -26.62 -5.37 -2.82
CA ALA A 10 -27.08 -5.92 -1.55
C ALA A 10 -28.39 -5.21 -1.20
N ALA A 11 -29.40 -5.50 -2.00
CA ALA A 11 -30.78 -5.14 -1.73
C ALA A 11 -31.33 -6.08 -0.66
N PHE A 12 -31.32 -5.65 0.59
CA PHE A 12 -32.26 -6.15 1.58
C PHE A 12 -33.34 -5.10 1.81
N THR A 13 -34.56 -5.52 1.54
CA THR A 13 -35.82 -4.79 1.57
C THR A 13 -36.05 -4.05 2.90
N LEU A 14 -36.06 -2.71 2.87
CA LEU A 14 -36.62 -1.89 3.94
C LEU A 14 -38.14 -1.85 3.78
N ALA A 15 -38.84 -2.73 4.50
CA ALA A 15 -40.27 -2.58 4.72
C ALA A 15 -40.49 -1.45 5.74
N THR A 16 -40.92 -0.29 5.26
CA THR A 16 -41.34 0.82 6.13
C THR A 16 -42.73 0.54 6.69
N THR A 17 -42.83 -0.04 7.88
CA THR A 17 -44.05 0.05 8.70
C THR A 17 -43.89 1.22 9.66
N ALA A 18 -44.57 2.33 9.36
CA ALA A 18 -44.80 3.39 10.31
C ALA A 18 -45.74 2.87 11.42
N ASN A 19 -45.24 2.79 12.65
CA ASN A 19 -46.05 2.59 13.84
C ASN A 19 -45.62 3.54 14.95
N ALA A 20 -46.62 3.91 15.74
CA ALA A 20 -46.74 5.12 16.53
C ALA A 20 -45.79 5.25 17.75
N GLN A 21 -45.77 6.48 18.23
CA GLN A 21 -44.93 7.12 19.23
C GLN A 21 -44.96 6.48 20.63
N GLN A 22 -43.94 5.70 20.96
CA GLN A 22 -43.34 5.69 22.30
C GLN A 22 -42.05 6.52 22.23
N LYS A 23 -41.74 7.34 23.25
CA LYS A 23 -40.38 7.85 23.45
C LYS A 23 -39.50 6.65 23.84
N ALA A 24 -39.25 5.78 22.88
CA ALA A 24 -38.21 4.77 22.98
C ALA A 24 -36.92 5.54 23.26
N ASP A 25 -36.20 5.12 24.31
CA ASP A 25 -34.86 5.61 24.62
C ASP A 25 -34.05 5.62 23.31
N LYS A 26 -33.76 6.81 22.79
CA LYS A 26 -33.15 6.94 21.47
C LYS A 26 -31.68 6.55 21.60
N ILE A 27 -31.40 5.29 21.29
CA ILE A 27 -30.04 4.80 21.11
C ILE A 27 -29.58 5.22 19.72
N TYR A 28 -28.40 5.83 19.66
CA TYR A 28 -27.73 6.26 18.43
C TYR A 28 -26.46 5.47 18.18
N GLY A 29 -25.69 5.19 19.23
CA GLY A 29 -24.46 4.43 19.15
C GLY A 29 -24.65 2.93 19.05
N PRO A 30 -23.57 2.21 18.72
CA PRO A 30 -23.59 0.76 18.64
C PRO A 30 -23.82 0.14 20.03
N GLN A 31 -24.34 -1.08 20.01
CA GLN A 31 -24.63 -1.90 21.19
C GLN A 31 -23.85 -3.20 21.10
N LYS A 32 -23.81 -3.97 22.18
CA LYS A 32 -23.28 -5.34 22.16
C LYS A 32 -23.86 -6.14 20.97
N GLY A 33 -22.96 -6.78 20.21
CA GLY A 33 -23.28 -7.58 19.03
C GLY A 33 -23.27 -6.79 17.72
N ALA A 34 -23.28 -5.45 17.77
CA ALA A 34 -23.22 -4.63 16.57
C ALA A 34 -21.84 -4.73 15.92
N TRP A 35 -21.82 -4.70 14.59
CA TRP A 35 -20.59 -4.57 13.83
C TRP A 35 -20.64 -3.35 12.92
N SER A 36 -19.48 -2.90 12.48
CA SER A 36 -19.37 -1.72 11.66
C SER A 36 -18.31 -1.87 10.59
N LEU A 37 -18.51 -1.12 9.53
CA LEU A 37 -17.58 -0.94 8.43
C LEU A 37 -17.34 0.56 8.28
N SER A 38 -16.08 0.98 8.38
CA SER A 38 -15.69 2.38 8.20
C SER A 38 -14.71 2.53 7.06
N VAL A 39 -14.94 3.57 6.27
CA VAL A 39 -14.08 3.99 5.16
C VAL A 39 -13.52 5.38 5.47
N GLY A 40 -12.21 5.55 5.26
CA GLY A 40 -11.58 6.88 5.33
C GLY A 40 -12.03 7.74 4.15
N LEU A 41 -12.39 9.00 4.39
CA LEU A 41 -12.94 9.90 3.38
C LEU A 41 -11.86 10.67 2.59
N ASN A 42 -10.88 9.96 2.02
CA ASN A 42 -9.79 10.53 1.19
C ASN A 42 -10.26 11.48 0.06
N PRO A 43 -11.40 11.28 -0.63
CA PRO A 43 -11.83 12.18 -1.72
C PRO A 43 -12.60 13.41 -1.24
N VAL A 44 -13.15 13.39 -0.03
CA VAL A 44 -13.99 14.49 0.49
C VAL A 44 -13.12 15.63 1.01
N SER A 45 -11.94 15.33 1.53
CA SER A 45 -10.90 16.30 1.88
C SER A 45 -10.45 17.13 0.67
N ASP A 46 -10.24 16.46 -0.47
CA ASP A 46 -9.89 17.10 -1.75
C ASP A 46 -11.03 18.00 -2.23
N TYR A 47 -12.29 17.56 -2.08
CA TYR A 47 -13.45 18.35 -2.52
C TYR A 47 -13.75 19.55 -1.59
N LEU A 48 -13.63 19.39 -0.27
CA LEU A 48 -13.88 20.47 0.70
C LEU A 48 -12.77 21.54 0.66
N GLY A 49 -11.51 21.16 0.46
CA GLY A 49 -10.41 22.11 0.26
C GLY A 49 -10.63 23.02 -0.96
N ASN A 50 -11.26 22.48 -2.00
CA ASN A 50 -11.62 23.22 -3.21
C ASN A 50 -12.90 24.09 -3.05
N LEU A 51 -13.78 23.78 -2.08
CA LEU A 51 -15.05 24.50 -1.87
C LEU A 51 -14.89 25.86 -1.18
N PHE A 52 -13.84 26.02 -0.36
CA PHE A 52 -13.66 27.23 0.48
C PHE A 52 -12.61 28.23 -0.03
N ASN A 53 -11.87 27.93 -1.11
CA ASN A 53 -10.77 28.80 -1.56
C ASN A 53 -10.72 29.07 -3.08
N GLY A 54 -11.70 28.59 -3.87
CA GLY A 54 -11.86 28.99 -5.28
C GLY A 54 -10.67 28.72 -6.21
N LYS A 55 -9.68 27.93 -5.78
CA LYS A 55 -8.53 27.48 -6.58
C LYS A 55 -8.61 25.97 -6.75
N THR A 56 -8.56 25.50 -7.99
CA THR A 56 -8.25 24.11 -8.34
C THR A 56 -6.86 23.76 -7.79
N ASP A 57 -6.73 22.58 -7.19
CA ASP A 57 -5.49 21.98 -6.65
C ASP A 57 -5.20 22.18 -5.15
N ASN A 58 -6.19 22.53 -4.31
CA ASN A 58 -6.03 22.43 -2.86
C ASN A 58 -6.43 21.03 -2.37
N LYS A 59 -5.44 20.20 -2.03
CA LYS A 59 -5.65 18.96 -1.29
C LYS A 59 -5.53 19.25 0.20
N LEU A 60 -6.47 18.78 1.01
CA LEU A 60 -6.20 18.63 2.44
C LEU A 60 -5.35 17.36 2.59
N GLU A 61 -4.04 17.53 2.44
CA GLU A 61 -3.07 16.49 2.72
C GLU A 61 -3.14 16.13 4.22
N ASN A 62 -2.95 14.85 4.55
CA ASN A 62 -2.90 14.34 5.93
C ASN A 62 -4.23 14.30 6.70
N LEU A 63 -5.38 14.34 6.03
CA LEU A 63 -6.71 14.16 6.67
C LEU A 63 -7.12 12.71 6.95
N ASN A 64 -6.30 11.72 6.66
CA ASN A 64 -6.60 10.31 6.98
C ASN A 64 -5.40 9.52 7.48
N GLY A 65 -4.39 10.23 7.99
CA GLY A 65 -3.15 9.65 8.44
C GLY A 65 -2.39 9.15 7.23
N GLU A 66 -1.13 9.55 7.13
CA GLU A 66 -0.30 8.87 6.16
C GLU A 66 -0.37 7.36 6.46
N PRO A 67 -0.62 6.51 5.46
CA PRO A 67 -0.42 5.09 5.65
C PRO A 67 1.00 4.90 6.17
N VAL A 68 1.22 3.85 6.96
CA VAL A 68 2.57 3.48 7.40
C VAL A 68 3.33 2.86 6.21
N ALA A 69 3.46 3.64 5.15
CA ALA A 69 4.13 3.36 3.90
C ALA A 69 5.10 4.52 3.67
N TYR A 70 6.31 4.21 3.23
CA TYR A 70 7.38 5.19 3.10
C TYR A 70 7.33 5.90 1.74
N ASP A 71 6.67 5.30 0.75
CA ASP A 71 6.44 5.89 -0.57
C ASP A 71 4.93 6.10 -0.83
N GLU A 72 4.55 7.33 -1.13
CA GLU A 72 3.20 7.71 -1.56
C GLU A 72 2.71 6.86 -2.75
N LYS A 73 3.61 6.41 -3.63
CA LYS A 73 3.25 5.58 -4.79
C LYS A 73 2.71 4.21 -4.42
N ASN A 74 2.97 3.72 -3.21
CA ASN A 74 2.55 2.41 -2.73
C ASN A 74 1.54 2.50 -1.58
N THR A 75 1.11 3.71 -1.20
CA THR A 75 0.05 3.90 -0.22
C THR A 75 -1.27 3.24 -0.69
N PRO A 76 -1.93 2.42 0.15
CA PRO A 76 -3.23 1.87 -0.21
C PRO A 76 -4.24 3.02 -0.40
N LEU A 77 -4.92 3.03 -1.56
CA LEU A 77 -5.86 4.08 -1.98
C LEU A 77 -7.00 4.32 -0.98
N THR A 78 -7.34 3.31 -0.17
CA THR A 78 -8.36 3.37 0.88
C THR A 78 -8.07 2.26 1.91
N THR A 79 -8.10 2.59 3.20
CA THR A 79 -8.10 1.58 4.27
C THR A 79 -9.52 1.18 4.60
N ILE A 80 -9.75 -0.12 4.78
CA ILE A 80 -11.04 -0.64 5.23
C ILE A 80 -10.88 -0.99 6.71
N SER A 81 -11.77 -0.44 7.54
CA SER A 81 -11.81 -0.77 8.95
C SER A 81 -13.11 -1.46 9.33
N GLY A 82 -13.01 -2.52 10.10
CA GLY A 82 -14.13 -3.21 10.70
C GLY A 82 -14.07 -3.08 12.21
N LYS A 83 -15.23 -3.03 12.87
CA LYS A 83 -15.30 -3.08 14.33
C LYS A 83 -16.49 -3.90 14.80
N TYR A 84 -16.30 -4.69 15.85
CA TYR A 84 -17.33 -5.50 16.47
C TYR A 84 -17.44 -5.18 17.96
N MET A 85 -18.64 -4.83 18.43
CA MET A 85 -18.89 -4.49 19.82
C MET A 85 -19.19 -5.74 20.65
N PHE A 86 -18.31 -6.10 21.58
CA PHE A 86 -18.57 -7.22 22.51
C PHE A 86 -19.26 -6.78 23.81
N THR A 87 -19.24 -5.48 24.10
CA THR A 87 -20.12 -4.83 25.10
C THR A 87 -20.64 -3.50 24.55
N ASP A 88 -21.51 -2.80 25.27
CA ASP A 88 -21.99 -1.47 24.86
C ASP A 88 -20.90 -0.38 24.85
N LYS A 89 -19.74 -0.64 25.46
CA LYS A 89 -18.62 0.30 25.50
C LYS A 89 -17.36 -0.21 24.83
N TRP A 90 -17.19 -1.53 24.77
CA TRP A 90 -15.98 -2.14 24.24
C TRP A 90 -16.23 -2.80 22.89
N GLY A 91 -15.33 -2.51 21.95
CA GLY A 91 -15.29 -3.15 20.64
C GLY A 91 -13.89 -3.63 20.29
N LEU A 92 -13.83 -4.61 19.39
CA LEU A 92 -12.62 -5.03 18.71
C LEU A 92 -12.59 -4.32 17.34
N LYS A 93 -11.49 -3.66 17.01
CA LYS A 93 -11.29 -2.92 15.76
C LYS A 93 -10.16 -3.57 14.96
N ALA A 94 -10.41 -3.81 13.68
CA ALA A 94 -9.43 -4.28 12.71
C ALA A 94 -9.35 -3.29 11.55
N ASN A 95 -8.15 -2.94 11.11
CA ASN A 95 -7.91 -2.14 9.92
C ASN A 95 -6.99 -2.91 8.97
N ILE A 96 -7.34 -2.93 7.69
CA ILE A 96 -6.55 -3.56 6.64
C ILE A 96 -6.43 -2.58 5.48
N GLY A 97 -5.20 -2.37 5.02
CA GLY A 97 -4.87 -1.66 3.81
C GLY A 97 -3.89 -2.51 3.00
N MET A 98 -4.08 -2.60 1.68
CA MET A 98 -3.20 -3.37 0.81
C MET A 98 -2.99 -2.64 -0.50
N SER A 99 -1.79 -2.74 -1.06
CA SER A 99 -1.39 -2.20 -2.34
C SER A 99 -0.49 -3.21 -3.05
N PHE A 100 -0.87 -3.59 -4.25
CA PHE A 100 -0.09 -4.49 -5.09
C PHE A 100 0.00 -3.90 -6.48
N ARG A 101 1.23 -3.65 -6.93
CA ARG A 101 1.51 -3.19 -8.28
C ARG A 101 2.48 -4.15 -8.94
N ASN A 102 2.14 -4.55 -10.15
CA ASN A 102 3.03 -5.30 -11.02
C ASN A 102 3.08 -4.59 -12.38
N GLU A 103 4.23 -4.03 -12.69
CA GLU A 103 4.49 -3.34 -13.94
C GLU A 103 5.46 -4.15 -14.79
N THR A 104 5.27 -4.16 -16.10
CA THR A 104 6.14 -4.89 -17.02
C THR A 104 6.45 -3.99 -18.20
N ALA A 105 7.69 -3.52 -18.25
CA ALA A 105 8.23 -2.80 -19.39
C ALA A 105 8.90 -3.79 -20.35
N ARG A 106 8.60 -3.65 -21.64
CA ARG A 106 9.14 -4.52 -22.69
C ARG A 106 9.75 -3.68 -23.79
N THR A 107 10.95 -4.04 -24.21
CA THR A 107 11.67 -3.36 -25.29
C THR A 107 12.11 -4.38 -26.31
N TYR A 108 11.87 -4.08 -27.59
CA TYR A 108 12.43 -4.90 -28.65
C TYR A 108 13.91 -4.59 -28.88
N VAL A 109 14.71 -5.63 -28.99
CA VAL A 109 16.15 -5.57 -29.27
C VAL A 109 16.45 -6.44 -30.48
N LYS A 110 17.53 -6.14 -31.22
CA LYS A 110 17.96 -6.96 -32.36
C LYS A 110 18.29 -8.39 -31.88
N ASP A 111 17.86 -9.39 -32.65
CA ASP A 111 18.24 -10.79 -32.43
C ASP A 111 19.67 -11.02 -32.95
N ASP A 112 20.62 -11.23 -32.03
CA ASP A 112 22.03 -11.39 -32.38
C ASP A 112 22.28 -12.70 -33.14
N LEU A 113 21.60 -13.78 -32.77
CA LEU A 113 21.75 -15.08 -33.44
C LEU A 113 21.28 -15.00 -34.88
N ALA A 114 20.13 -14.36 -35.11
CA ALA A 114 19.64 -14.15 -36.45
C ALA A 114 20.53 -13.20 -37.27
N ALA A 115 21.12 -12.18 -36.63
CA ALA A 115 22.04 -11.25 -37.27
C ALA A 115 23.38 -11.90 -37.66
N MET A 116 23.85 -12.87 -36.88
CA MET A 116 25.06 -13.66 -37.20
C MET A 116 24.84 -14.56 -38.42
N GLN A 117 23.63 -15.10 -38.59
CA GLN A 117 23.28 -15.94 -39.73
C GLN A 117 22.99 -15.12 -40.99
N ASP A 118 22.32 -13.97 -40.83
CA ASP A 118 22.01 -13.02 -41.89
C ASP A 118 22.19 -11.58 -41.38
N PRO A 119 23.24 -10.86 -41.82
CA PRO A 119 23.50 -9.49 -41.41
C PRO A 119 22.34 -8.51 -41.64
N PHE A 120 21.45 -8.80 -42.61
CA PHE A 120 20.29 -7.97 -42.95
C PHE A 120 19.00 -8.42 -42.22
N SER A 121 19.08 -9.42 -41.35
CA SER A 121 17.95 -9.88 -40.54
C SER A 121 17.42 -8.75 -39.66
N ASN A 122 16.11 -8.52 -39.75
CA ASN A 122 15.35 -7.60 -38.92
C ASN A 122 14.62 -8.31 -37.76
N LYS A 123 14.99 -9.56 -37.45
CA LYS A 123 14.41 -10.29 -36.32
C LYS A 123 14.74 -9.57 -35.00
N LYS A 124 13.77 -9.60 -34.10
CA LYS A 124 13.85 -8.94 -32.79
C LYS A 124 13.52 -9.93 -31.70
N VAL A 125 14.23 -9.80 -30.59
CA VAL A 125 13.93 -10.45 -29.32
C VAL A 125 13.42 -9.39 -28.33
N ILE A 126 12.89 -9.84 -27.20
CA ILE A 126 12.28 -8.97 -26.20
C ILE A 126 13.13 -8.99 -24.94
N ASP A 127 13.53 -7.81 -24.50
CA ASP A 127 13.96 -7.58 -23.13
C ASP A 127 12.76 -7.17 -22.28
N GLU A 128 12.69 -7.69 -21.06
CA GLU A 128 11.61 -7.46 -20.11
C GLU A 128 12.18 -6.99 -18.77
N GLN A 129 11.64 -5.90 -18.25
CA GLN A 129 11.84 -5.45 -16.87
C GLN A 129 10.50 -5.56 -16.15
N LYS A 130 10.49 -6.25 -15.02
CA LYS A 130 9.30 -6.45 -14.19
C LYS A 130 9.49 -5.81 -12.84
N THR A 131 8.73 -4.76 -12.56
CA THR A 131 8.70 -4.09 -11.25
C THR A 131 7.54 -4.65 -10.44
N LYS A 132 7.85 -5.21 -9.26
CA LYS A 132 6.87 -5.71 -8.31
C LYS A 132 6.94 -4.84 -7.07
N SER A 133 5.85 -4.15 -6.76
CA SER A 133 5.70 -3.40 -5.51
C SER A 133 4.54 -4.02 -4.73
N SER A 134 4.77 -4.37 -3.47
CA SER A 134 3.74 -4.87 -2.58
C SER A 134 3.84 -4.20 -1.24
N GLY A 135 2.70 -3.71 -0.75
CA GLY A 135 2.59 -3.14 0.59
C GLY A 135 1.28 -3.57 1.24
N ALA A 136 1.32 -3.77 2.54
CA ALA A 136 0.11 -3.95 3.32
C ALA A 136 0.29 -3.41 4.73
N SER A 137 -0.82 -3.00 5.33
CA SER A 137 -0.91 -2.55 6.71
C SER A 137 -2.07 -3.25 7.39
N PHE A 138 -1.80 -3.76 8.58
CA PHE A 138 -2.74 -4.45 9.44
C PHE A 138 -2.70 -3.78 10.80
N ALA A 139 -3.84 -3.41 11.33
CA ALA A 139 -3.96 -2.99 12.72
C ALA A 139 -5.08 -3.77 13.40
N LEU A 140 -4.83 -4.22 14.62
CA LEU A 140 -5.81 -4.90 15.46
C LEU A 140 -5.76 -4.28 16.85
N GLY A 141 -6.91 -3.85 17.35
CA GLY A 141 -6.99 -3.14 18.62
C GLY A 141 -8.35 -3.23 19.27
N ALA A 142 -8.45 -2.67 20.46
CA ALA A 142 -9.70 -2.49 21.18
C ALA A 142 -10.10 -1.02 21.18
N GLU A 143 -11.40 -0.78 21.03
CA GLU A 143 -12.05 0.51 21.21
C GLU A 143 -12.76 0.52 22.56
N TYR A 144 -12.59 1.60 23.32
CA TYR A 144 -13.38 1.89 24.51
C TYR A 144 -14.13 3.22 24.36
N ARG A 145 -15.46 3.17 24.39
CA ARG A 145 -16.32 4.33 24.33
C ARG A 145 -16.44 5.01 25.68
N LEU A 146 -16.06 6.29 25.70
CA LEU A 146 -16.13 7.16 26.89
C LEU A 146 -17.55 7.70 27.10
N THR A 147 -18.34 7.81 26.02
CA THR A 147 -19.68 8.38 26.05
C THR A 147 -20.77 7.31 25.94
N SER A 148 -21.95 7.55 26.51
CA SER A 148 -23.12 6.67 26.37
C SER A 148 -23.62 6.62 24.92
N ASN A 149 -24.04 5.41 24.49
CA ASN A 149 -24.70 5.13 23.21
C ASN A 149 -26.03 5.90 22.97
N LYS A 150 -26.56 6.59 23.98
CA LYS A 150 -27.75 7.44 23.86
C LYS A 150 -27.45 8.85 23.31
N ARG A 151 -26.17 9.23 23.17
CA ARG A 151 -25.77 10.52 22.61
C ARG A 151 -25.43 10.40 21.13
N ARG A 152 -25.73 11.44 20.35
CA ARG A 152 -25.33 11.52 18.95
C ARG A 152 -23.84 11.80 18.78
N LEU A 153 -23.24 12.60 19.66
CA LEU A 153 -21.81 12.80 19.71
C LEU A 153 -21.22 11.85 20.76
N GLN A 154 -20.31 11.00 20.34
CA GLN A 154 -19.65 10.01 21.19
C GLN A 154 -18.15 10.13 21.05
N SER A 155 -17.46 10.09 22.18
CA SER A 155 -16.00 9.97 22.23
C SER A 155 -15.58 8.54 22.58
N TYR A 156 -14.42 8.16 22.06
CA TYR A 156 -13.81 6.86 22.29
C TYR A 156 -12.29 6.97 22.29
N ILE A 157 -11.66 5.94 22.83
CA ILE A 157 -10.22 5.73 22.75
C ILE A 157 -9.96 4.37 22.14
N ASP A 158 -8.95 4.28 21.29
CA ASP A 158 -8.48 3.03 20.71
C ASP A 158 -7.06 2.74 21.18
N PHE A 159 -6.71 1.47 21.26
CA PHE A 159 -5.33 1.03 21.39
C PHE A 159 -5.15 -0.34 20.78
N GLY A 160 -3.98 -0.61 20.22
CA GLY A 160 -3.74 -1.88 19.58
C GLY A 160 -2.33 -2.05 19.04
N LEU A 161 -2.19 -3.13 18.28
CA LEU A 161 -0.99 -3.49 17.55
C LEU A 161 -1.14 -3.10 16.09
N VAL A 162 -0.02 -2.75 15.47
CA VAL A 162 0.07 -2.47 14.04
C VAL A 162 1.28 -3.19 13.45
N TRP A 163 1.07 -3.73 12.26
CA TRP A 163 2.11 -4.25 11.40
C TRP A 163 1.89 -3.73 9.99
N ALA A 164 2.92 -3.17 9.39
CA ALA A 164 2.91 -2.79 7.98
C ALA A 164 4.19 -3.24 7.30
N PHE A 165 4.11 -3.54 6.01
CA PHE A 165 5.30 -3.78 5.20
C PHE A 165 5.15 -3.11 3.85
N GLU A 166 6.30 -2.78 3.27
CA GLU A 166 6.41 -2.29 1.91
C GLU A 166 7.69 -2.87 1.29
N THR A 167 7.52 -3.59 0.19
CA THR A 167 8.60 -4.22 -0.54
C THR A 167 8.50 -3.88 -2.03
N GLU A 168 9.64 -3.59 -2.64
CA GLU A 168 9.77 -3.40 -4.07
C GLU A 168 10.98 -4.17 -4.61
N SER A 169 10.79 -4.83 -5.74
CA SER A 169 11.87 -5.52 -6.46
C SER A 169 11.71 -5.32 -7.96
N MET A 170 12.83 -5.34 -8.67
CA MET A 170 12.87 -5.37 -10.13
C MET A 170 13.55 -6.64 -10.60
N ASP A 171 12.94 -7.34 -11.54
CA ASP A 171 13.52 -8.49 -12.21
C ASP A 171 13.72 -8.16 -13.69
N TYR A 172 14.82 -8.65 -14.27
CA TYR A 172 15.17 -8.42 -15.67
C TYR A 172 15.29 -9.76 -16.40
N LYS A 173 14.78 -9.80 -17.63
CA LYS A 173 14.95 -10.91 -18.55
C LYS A 173 15.39 -10.36 -19.89
N TYR A 174 16.36 -11.03 -20.49
CA TYR A 174 16.94 -10.60 -21.76
C TYR A 174 16.60 -11.58 -22.86
N GLY A 175 16.28 -11.05 -24.02
CA GLY A 175 15.96 -11.85 -25.19
C GLY A 175 17.21 -12.55 -25.74
N ASN A 176 18.35 -11.87 -25.73
CA ASN A 176 19.63 -12.43 -26.12
C ASN A 176 20.38 -12.97 -24.88
N GLN A 177 20.76 -14.24 -24.90
CA GLN A 177 21.52 -14.88 -23.81
C GLN A 177 23.02 -14.59 -23.94
N ILE A 178 23.69 -14.44 -22.79
CA ILE A 178 25.16 -14.43 -22.74
C ILE A 178 25.64 -15.85 -23.01
N THR A 179 26.59 -15.99 -23.92
CA THR A 179 27.22 -17.27 -24.27
C THR A 179 28.71 -17.08 -24.50
N GLU A 180 29.47 -18.16 -24.63
CA GLU A 180 30.90 -18.10 -24.98
C GLU A 180 31.16 -17.37 -26.31
N LEU A 181 30.24 -17.49 -27.27
CA LEU A 181 30.34 -16.86 -28.60
C LEU A 181 29.79 -15.42 -28.62
N ASN A 182 28.81 -15.13 -27.78
CA ASN A 182 28.21 -13.81 -27.63
C ASN A 182 28.28 -13.37 -26.16
N GLN A 183 29.46 -12.87 -25.78
CA GLN A 183 29.80 -12.53 -24.39
C GLN A 183 29.21 -11.18 -23.95
N VAL A 184 28.88 -10.31 -24.91
CA VAL A 184 28.21 -9.02 -24.68
C VAL A 184 27.05 -8.87 -25.66
N PRO A 185 25.95 -9.63 -25.47
CA PRO A 185 24.79 -9.54 -26.35
C PRO A 185 24.18 -8.14 -26.41
N THR A 186 23.51 -7.83 -27.51
CA THR A 186 22.73 -6.60 -27.61
C THR A 186 21.61 -6.64 -26.56
N THR A 187 21.50 -5.58 -25.75
CA THR A 187 20.43 -5.40 -24.75
C THR A 187 19.84 -3.99 -24.83
N SER A 188 18.68 -3.81 -24.23
CA SER A 188 18.01 -2.52 -24.07
C SER A 188 18.61 -1.69 -22.91
N SER A 189 18.29 -0.40 -22.85
CA SER A 189 18.72 0.49 -21.76
C SER A 189 18.07 0.19 -20.40
N LEU A 190 17.14 -0.76 -20.30
CA LEU A 190 16.36 -1.03 -19.09
C LEU A 190 17.21 -1.59 -17.94
N GLY A 191 18.32 -2.28 -18.24
CA GLY A 191 19.21 -2.89 -17.23
C GLY A 191 20.67 -2.97 -17.67
N GLY A 192 21.08 -2.05 -18.56
CA GLY A 192 22.30 -2.10 -19.39
C GLY A 192 23.61 -2.45 -18.67
N TYR A 193 24.65 -2.69 -19.47
CA TYR A 193 25.92 -3.22 -18.96
C TYR A 193 26.62 -2.29 -17.97
N GLN A 194 27.16 -2.90 -16.92
CA GLN A 194 27.94 -2.27 -15.87
C GLN A 194 29.19 -3.10 -15.60
N TYR A 195 30.24 -2.41 -15.17
CA TYR A 195 31.46 -3.05 -14.68
C TYR A 195 31.27 -3.47 -13.23
N VAL A 196 31.40 -4.77 -12.91
CA VAL A 196 31.32 -5.27 -11.52
C VAL A 196 32.68 -5.74 -10.99
N SER A 197 33.54 -6.30 -11.85
CA SER A 197 34.90 -6.69 -11.49
C SER A 197 35.76 -6.87 -12.74
N SER A 198 37.07 -7.05 -12.56
CA SER A 198 37.97 -7.39 -13.67
C SER A 198 37.65 -8.75 -14.29
N ALA A 199 36.99 -9.64 -13.53
CA ALA A 199 36.57 -10.94 -14.01
C ALA A 199 35.30 -10.87 -14.85
N ILE A 200 34.37 -9.98 -14.50
CA ILE A 200 33.11 -9.77 -15.23
C ILE A 200 32.99 -8.28 -15.58
N PRO A 201 33.69 -7.82 -16.64
CA PRO A 201 33.74 -6.40 -16.97
C PRO A 201 32.44 -5.87 -17.60
N ASN A 202 31.62 -6.76 -18.17
CA ASN A 202 30.33 -6.44 -18.78
C ASN A 202 29.25 -7.31 -18.13
N ALA A 203 28.68 -6.84 -17.02
CA ALA A 203 27.59 -7.50 -16.34
C ALA A 203 26.28 -6.74 -16.55
N ARG A 204 25.15 -7.44 -16.63
CA ARG A 204 23.81 -6.83 -16.72
C ARG A 204 22.96 -7.32 -15.56
N LYS A 205 22.05 -6.47 -15.07
CA LYS A 205 21.22 -6.79 -13.89
C LYS A 205 20.23 -7.91 -14.23
N ILE A 206 20.02 -8.86 -13.33
CA ILE A 206 18.95 -9.87 -13.42
C ILE A 206 17.92 -9.72 -12.31
N SER A 207 18.32 -9.13 -11.17
CA SER A 207 17.43 -8.76 -10.09
C SER A 207 18.00 -7.56 -9.34
N ASP A 208 17.15 -6.65 -8.90
CA ASP A 208 17.56 -5.43 -8.21
C ASP A 208 16.55 -5.05 -7.13
N ASN A 209 17.02 -5.04 -5.89
CA ASN A 209 16.31 -4.44 -4.76
C ASN A 209 17.13 -3.33 -4.10
N ALA A 210 18.27 -2.90 -4.66
CA ALA A 210 19.25 -2.09 -3.95
C ALA A 210 18.82 -0.64 -3.67
N ASP A 211 18.01 -0.05 -4.55
CA ASP A 211 17.49 1.32 -4.42
C ASP A 211 15.96 1.29 -4.17
N ARG A 212 15.48 0.26 -3.48
CA ARG A 212 14.05 -0.07 -3.40
C ARG A 212 13.55 -0.21 -1.98
N THR A 213 12.24 -0.08 -1.79
CA THR A 213 11.63 -0.15 -0.47
C THR A 213 11.68 -1.59 0.07
N MET A 214 12.11 -1.80 1.31
CA MET A 214 12.05 -3.10 2.02
C MET A 214 11.83 -2.90 3.52
N TYR A 215 10.75 -2.19 3.86
CA TYR A 215 10.45 -1.84 5.24
C TYR A 215 9.43 -2.79 5.84
N HIS A 216 9.64 -3.12 7.11
CA HIS A 216 8.65 -3.71 7.99
C HIS A 216 8.52 -2.81 9.22
N ASN A 217 7.30 -2.36 9.49
CA ASN A 217 6.95 -1.56 10.64
C ASN A 217 6.13 -2.42 11.61
N PHE A 218 6.54 -2.51 12.85
CA PHE A 218 5.83 -3.20 13.92
C PHE A 218 5.64 -2.24 15.07
N GLY A 219 4.50 -2.27 15.74
CA GLY A 219 4.39 -1.46 16.94
C GLY A 219 3.02 -1.44 17.58
N VAL A 220 2.87 -0.45 18.44
CA VAL A 220 1.62 -0.14 19.12
C VAL A 220 1.10 1.20 18.63
N TRP A 221 -0.22 1.31 18.60
CA TRP A 221 -0.89 2.55 18.29
C TRP A 221 -1.99 2.80 19.31
N GLY A 222 -2.30 4.06 19.54
CA GLY A 222 -3.46 4.50 20.30
C GLY A 222 -4.09 5.70 19.62
N ALA A 223 -5.40 5.85 19.80
CA ALA A 223 -6.13 6.98 19.26
C ALA A 223 -7.16 7.52 20.24
N ILE A 224 -7.46 8.80 20.09
CA ILE A 224 -8.62 9.43 20.71
C ILE A 224 -9.50 9.92 19.57
N GLY A 225 -10.77 9.52 19.60
CA GLY A 225 -11.73 9.81 18.54
C GLY A 225 -13.02 10.41 19.04
N ILE A 226 -13.66 11.17 18.16
CA ILE A 226 -15.04 11.62 18.30
C ILE A 226 -15.85 11.15 17.08
N GLU A 227 -17.11 10.82 17.30
CA GLU A 227 -18.01 10.31 16.28
C GLU A 227 -19.39 10.95 16.44
N TYR A 228 -19.91 11.51 15.35
CA TYR A 228 -21.25 12.09 15.28
C TYR A 228 -22.19 11.20 14.46
N PHE A 229 -23.25 10.71 15.09
CA PHE A 229 -24.27 9.86 14.47
C PHE A 229 -25.29 10.70 13.70
N VAL A 230 -25.18 10.68 12.37
CA VAL A 230 -26.14 11.27 11.43
C VAL A 230 -27.45 10.47 11.45
N SER A 231 -27.34 9.15 11.57
CA SER A 231 -28.45 8.23 11.80
C SER A 231 -28.05 7.15 12.81
N ARG A 232 -28.94 6.20 13.12
CA ARG A 232 -28.60 5.04 13.99
C ARG A 232 -27.57 4.10 13.37
N SER A 233 -27.41 4.13 12.05
CA SER A 233 -26.56 3.22 11.29
C SER A 233 -25.43 3.93 10.56
N ILE A 234 -25.33 5.26 10.65
CA ILE A 234 -24.34 6.06 9.91
C ILE A 234 -23.78 7.15 10.82
N SER A 235 -22.46 7.25 10.88
CA SER A 235 -21.75 8.28 11.63
C SER A 235 -20.56 8.86 10.86
N LEU A 236 -20.16 10.05 11.28
CA LEU A 236 -18.95 10.73 10.83
C LEU A 236 -17.96 10.82 12.00
N GLY A 237 -16.76 10.29 11.83
CA GLY A 237 -15.72 10.23 12.85
C GLY A 237 -14.55 11.16 12.56
N ALA A 238 -13.85 11.57 13.62
CA ALA A 238 -12.56 12.23 13.57
C ALA A 238 -11.64 11.60 14.63
N GLU A 239 -10.45 11.14 14.24
CA GLU A 239 -9.48 10.49 15.14
C GLU A 239 -8.12 11.21 15.14
N MET A 240 -7.48 11.26 16.30
CA MET A 240 -6.08 11.66 16.48
C MET A 240 -5.28 10.44 16.96
N ASN A 241 -4.12 10.19 16.35
CA ASN A 241 -3.33 8.99 16.62
C ASN A 241 -1.97 9.30 17.27
N LEU A 242 -1.54 8.39 18.14
CA LEU A 242 -0.21 8.31 18.73
C LEU A 242 0.33 6.89 18.50
N SER A 243 1.59 6.75 18.09
CA SER A 243 2.18 5.44 17.82
C SER A 243 3.62 5.32 18.30
N ALA A 244 4.00 4.10 18.65
CA ALA A 244 5.38 3.69 18.86
C ALA A 244 5.68 2.54 17.87
N LEU A 245 6.56 2.79 16.91
CA LEU A 245 6.85 1.90 15.79
C LEU A 245 8.34 1.55 15.75
N TYR A 246 8.63 0.26 15.68
CA TYR A 246 9.91 -0.29 15.28
C TYR A 246 9.91 -0.55 13.78
N THR A 247 10.85 0.05 13.07
CA THR A 247 11.05 -0.13 11.63
C THR A 247 12.28 -0.99 11.40
N TYR A 248 12.12 -2.06 10.65
CA TYR A 248 13.21 -2.88 10.13
C TYR A 248 13.31 -2.68 8.62
N LYS A 249 14.51 -2.40 8.13
CA LYS A 249 14.85 -2.35 6.71
C LYS A 249 15.70 -3.58 6.39
N GLY A 250 15.24 -4.41 5.44
CA GLY A 250 15.96 -5.59 4.98
C GLY A 250 17.27 -5.26 4.24
N ASP A 251 18.05 -6.27 3.89
CA ASP A 251 19.28 -6.10 3.10
C ASP A 251 18.98 -5.78 1.62
N HIS A 252 19.82 -4.93 1.04
CA HIS A 252 19.69 -4.40 -0.32
C HIS A 252 20.80 -4.93 -1.20
N SER A 253 20.42 -5.54 -2.33
CA SER A 253 21.35 -6.19 -3.24
C SER A 253 21.01 -5.96 -4.72
N THR A 254 22.00 -6.10 -5.58
CA THR A 254 21.78 -6.21 -7.01
C THR A 254 22.44 -7.49 -7.50
N LYS A 255 21.68 -8.32 -8.20
CA LYS A 255 22.20 -9.51 -8.86
C LYS A 255 22.47 -9.20 -10.32
N TYR A 256 23.63 -9.61 -10.78
CA TYR A 256 24.08 -9.46 -12.15
C TYR A 256 24.37 -10.83 -12.75
N GLU A 257 24.25 -10.92 -14.06
CA GLU A 257 24.86 -11.99 -14.86
C GLU A 257 25.91 -11.38 -15.79
N GLY A 258 26.97 -12.13 -16.08
CA GLY A 258 27.97 -11.72 -17.06
C GLY A 258 28.90 -12.86 -17.44
N TYR A 259 29.66 -12.66 -18.52
CA TYR A 259 30.68 -13.62 -18.94
C TYR A 259 31.98 -13.37 -18.14
N ASN A 260 32.44 -14.39 -17.42
CA ASN A 260 33.69 -14.33 -16.66
C ASN A 260 34.87 -14.67 -17.58
N VAL A 261 35.76 -13.70 -17.82
CA VAL A 261 36.90 -13.86 -18.74
C VAL A 261 38.01 -14.76 -18.19
N HIS A 262 38.04 -15.04 -16.88
CA HIS A 262 39.03 -15.92 -16.27
C HIS A 262 38.57 -17.38 -16.26
N THR A 263 37.31 -17.63 -15.92
CA THR A 263 36.74 -19.00 -15.87
C THR A 263 36.13 -19.43 -17.20
N GLN A 264 35.94 -18.50 -18.14
CA GLN A 264 35.35 -18.71 -19.47
C GLN A 264 33.89 -19.19 -19.42
N GLN A 265 33.16 -18.83 -18.37
CA GLN A 265 31.77 -19.24 -18.15
C GLN A 265 30.87 -18.05 -17.86
N VAL A 266 29.56 -18.23 -18.08
CA VAL A 266 28.56 -17.27 -17.62
C VAL A 266 28.36 -17.47 -16.13
N GLU A 267 28.53 -16.39 -15.37
CA GLU A 267 28.43 -16.42 -13.92
C GLU A 267 27.48 -15.35 -13.40
N GLU A 268 26.89 -15.64 -12.24
CA GLU A 268 26.10 -14.67 -11.49
C GLU A 268 26.97 -14.02 -10.41
N TYR A 269 26.78 -12.72 -10.23
CA TYR A 269 27.43 -11.93 -9.20
C TYR A 269 26.38 -11.22 -8.35
N VAL A 270 26.53 -11.26 -7.04
CA VAL A 270 25.64 -10.55 -6.10
C VAL A 270 26.42 -9.41 -5.45
N ASP A 271 26.00 -8.19 -5.73
CA ASP A 271 26.50 -6.98 -5.08
C ASP A 271 25.60 -6.65 -3.90
N VAL A 272 26.14 -6.68 -2.68
CA VAL A 272 25.42 -6.30 -1.46
C VAL A 272 25.68 -4.81 -1.23
N LYS A 273 24.68 -3.97 -1.48
CA LYS A 273 24.84 -2.51 -1.45
C LYS A 273 24.60 -1.90 -0.08
N GLU A 274 23.52 -2.29 0.58
CA GLU A 274 23.17 -1.73 1.89
C GLU A 274 22.86 -2.85 2.88
N PRO A 275 23.50 -2.85 4.06
CA PRO A 275 23.14 -3.77 5.12
C PRO A 275 21.78 -3.37 5.73
N SER A 276 21.12 -4.35 6.30
CA SER A 276 19.90 -4.12 7.08
C SER A 276 20.12 -3.13 8.20
N SER A 277 19.06 -2.38 8.49
CA SER A 277 19.06 -1.34 9.52
C SER A 277 17.74 -1.34 10.26
N SER A 278 17.71 -0.69 11.41
CA SER A 278 16.48 -0.52 12.16
C SER A 278 16.39 0.82 12.85
N ALA A 279 15.17 1.26 13.09
CA ALA A 279 14.85 2.50 13.77
C ALA A 279 13.68 2.28 14.72
N PHE A 280 13.64 3.07 15.80
CA PHE A 280 12.47 3.17 16.65
C PHE A 280 11.96 4.60 16.60
N GLU A 281 10.66 4.73 16.42
CA GLU A 281 9.99 6.01 16.34
C GLU A 281 8.82 6.04 17.32
N PHE A 282 8.74 7.12 18.08
CA PHE A 282 7.59 7.40 18.94
C PHE A 282 7.13 8.82 18.65
N GLY A 283 5.85 8.96 18.37
CA GLY A 283 5.31 10.27 18.08
C GLY A 283 3.88 10.23 17.59
N THR A 284 3.31 11.42 17.53
CA THR A 284 2.07 11.68 16.83
C THR A 284 2.42 11.87 15.36
N LYS A 285 2.47 10.79 14.57
CA LYS A 285 2.62 10.91 13.11
C LYS A 285 1.46 11.68 12.46
N ASN A 286 0.34 11.85 13.17
CA ASN A 286 -0.92 12.39 12.65
C ASN A 286 -1.51 13.49 13.56
N ILE A 287 -0.92 14.70 13.59
CA ILE A 287 -1.68 15.91 14.00
C ILE A 287 -2.51 16.39 12.79
N GLY A 288 -3.35 15.48 12.30
CA GLY A 288 -4.33 15.66 11.24
C GLY A 288 -5.51 14.76 11.61
N ALA A 289 -6.72 15.33 11.65
CA ALA A 289 -7.90 14.58 12.04
C ALA A 289 -8.24 13.54 10.96
N ASN A 290 -8.23 12.25 11.29
CA ASN A 290 -8.67 11.21 10.35
C ASN A 290 -10.19 11.24 10.23
N ILE A 291 -10.71 11.65 9.08
CA ILE A 291 -12.17 11.72 8.88
C ILE A 291 -12.69 10.41 8.31
N SER A 292 -13.57 9.74 9.05
CA SER A 292 -14.18 8.48 8.66
C SER A 292 -15.70 8.58 8.50
N LEU A 293 -16.23 7.80 7.57
CA LEU A 293 -17.66 7.49 7.48
C LEU A 293 -17.84 6.04 7.92
N THR A 294 -18.65 5.83 8.96
CA THR A 294 -18.88 4.50 9.53
C THR A 294 -20.32 4.07 9.37
N PHE A 295 -20.52 2.83 8.94
CA PHE A 295 -21.81 2.17 8.84
C PHE A 295 -21.92 1.10 9.93
N TYR A 296 -23.01 1.12 10.71
CA TYR A 296 -23.29 0.18 11.79
C TYR A 296 -24.45 -0.75 11.43
N PHE A 297 -24.31 -2.02 11.81
CA PHE A 297 -25.24 -3.13 11.55
C PHE A 297 -25.55 -3.91 12.82
#